data_AF-A0A5K0ZIJ4-F1
#
_entry.id   AF-A0A5K0ZIJ4-F1
#
_cell.length_a   1.000
_cell.length_b   1.000
_cell.length_c   1.000
_cell.angle_alpha   90.00
_cell.angle_beta   90.00
_cell.angle_gamma   90.00
#
_symmetry.space_group_name_H-M   'P 1'
#
loop_
_entity.id
_entity.type
_entity.pdbx_description
1 polymer ?
#
loop_
_entity_poly.entity_id
_entity_poly.type
_entity_poly.pdbx_seq_one_letter_code
_entity_poly.pdbx_strand_id
1 'polypeptide(L)' 'VTKWMVSKGQGKTMGSYFMLLNALAEDGRLEEAEDLWSKIFSENLEGTPRIFFDKMISIYHSKGMHRKMFE' A
#
# COMPACT_ATOMS: atom_id res chain seq x y z
N VAL A 1 -14.63 -6.36 3.20
CA VAL A 1 -13.91 -6.58 4.48
C VAL A 1 -12.87 -5.49 4.74
N THR A 2 -11.98 -5.21 3.79
CA THR A 2 -10.97 -4.14 3.84
C THR A 2 -11.46 -2.78 4.34
N LYS A 3 -12.46 -2.20 3.67
CA LYS A 3 -13.03 -0.88 4.02
C LYS A 3 -13.67 -0.87 5.43
N TRP A 4 -14.11 -2.02 5.91
CA TRP A 4 -14.69 -2.20 7.26
C TRP A 4 -13.61 -2.26 8.34
N MET A 5 -12.52 -3.00 8.11
CA MET A 5 -11.39 -3.06 9.06
C MET A 5 -10.74 -1.70 9.27
N VAL A 6 -10.47 -0.98 8.18
CA VAL A 6 -9.85 0.36 8.22
C VAL A 6 -10.76 1.38 8.93
N SER A 7 -12.08 1.33 8.70
CA SER A 7 -13.04 2.27 9.31
C SER A 7 -13.32 2.01 10.79
N LYS A 8 -13.16 0.77 11.27
CA LYS A 8 -13.38 0.40 12.68
C LYS A 8 -12.14 0.48 13.56
N GLY A 9 -10.98 0.84 13.01
CA GLY A 9 -9.74 0.98 13.78
C GLY A 9 -9.07 -0.34 14.18
N GLN A 10 -9.61 -1.48 13.74
CA GLN A 10 -9.01 -2.78 14.01
C GLN A 10 -7.95 -3.12 12.97
N GLY A 11 -6.82 -3.68 13.42
CA GLY A 11 -5.73 -4.05 12.53
C GLY A 11 -5.01 -2.85 11.90
N LYS A 12 -4.83 -1.74 12.63
CA LYS A 12 -3.98 -0.61 12.21
C LYS A 12 -2.52 -0.86 12.59
N THR A 13 -1.96 -1.99 12.15
CA THR A 13 -0.53 -2.28 12.29
C THR A 13 0.13 -2.21 10.93
N MET A 14 1.45 -1.97 10.89
CA MET A 14 2.21 -2.06 9.63
C MET A 14 2.05 -3.45 8.98
N GLY A 15 1.99 -4.53 9.76
CA GLY A 15 1.74 -5.87 9.20
C GLY A 15 0.39 -5.98 8.49
N SER A 16 -0.67 -5.44 9.10
CA SER A 16 -2.01 -5.42 8.50
C SER A 16 -2.10 -4.57 7.25
N TYR A 17 -1.45 -3.39 7.25
CA TYR A 17 -1.38 -2.54 6.06
C TYR A 17 -0.61 -3.21 4.93
N PHE A 18 0.50 -3.88 5.23
CA PHE A 18 1.29 -4.58 4.24
C PHE A 18 0.52 -5.75 3.61
N MET A 19 -0.15 -6.57 4.42
CA MET A 19 -1.02 -7.65 3.93
C MET A 19 -2.12 -7.11 3.01
N LEU A 20 -2.73 -5.99 3.39
CA LEU A 20 -3.78 -5.39 2.57
C LEU A 20 -3.24 -4.85 1.24
N LEU A 21 -2.09 -4.19 1.26
CA LEU A 21 -1.42 -3.70 0.05
C LEU A 21 -1.10 -4.85 -0.91
N ASN A 22 -0.60 -5.99 -0.38
CA ASN A 22 -0.38 -7.20 -1.16
C ASN A 22 -1.68 -7.72 -1.81
N ALA A 23 -2.75 -7.85 -1.03
CA ALA A 23 -4.02 -8.36 -1.51
C ALA A 23 -4.62 -7.47 -2.62
N LEU A 24 -4.57 -6.14 -2.47
CA LEU A 24 -5.04 -5.21 -3.49
C LEU A 24 -4.22 -5.30 -4.78
N ALA A 25 -2.89 -5.45 -4.66
CA ALA A 25 -2.01 -5.62 -5.81
C ALA A 25 -2.29 -6.94 -6.57
N GLU A 26 -2.46 -8.04 -5.83
CA GLU A 26 -2.78 -9.36 -6.40
C GLU A 26 -4.15 -9.40 -7.08
N ASP A 27 -5.13 -8.68 -6.52
CA ASP A 27 -6.48 -8.50 -7.09
C ASP A 27 -6.51 -7.48 -8.25
N GLY A 28 -5.36 -6.93 -8.63
CA GLY A 28 -5.24 -5.97 -9.74
C GLY A 28 -5.77 -4.55 -9.44
N ARG A 29 -6.18 -4.29 -8.20
CA ARG A 29 -6.82 -3.04 -7.73
C ARG A 29 -5.78 -1.97 -7.38
N LEU A 30 -5.10 -1.48 -8.43
CA LEU A 30 -4.00 -0.52 -8.28
C LEU A 30 -4.42 0.79 -7.62
N GLU A 31 -5.55 1.38 -8.03
CA GLU A 31 -6.02 2.66 -7.50
C GLU A 31 -6.20 2.60 -5.97
N GLU A 32 -6.84 1.54 -5.48
CA GLU A 32 -7.01 1.34 -4.04
C GLU A 32 -5.70 1.06 -3.30
N ALA A 33 -4.73 0.42 -3.97
CA ALA A 33 -3.39 0.24 -3.41
C ALA A 33 -2.64 1.57 -3.30
N GLU A 34 -2.75 2.44 -4.30
CA GLU A 34 -2.17 3.80 -4.31
C GLU A 34 -2.83 4.71 -3.26
N ASP A 35 -4.14 4.63 -3.09
CA ASP A 35 -4.89 5.34 -2.04
C ASP A 35 -4.43 4.90 -0.65
N LEU A 36 -4.31 3.59 -0.44
CA LEU A 36 -3.81 3.04 0.83
C LEU A 36 -2.37 3.47 1.09
N TRP A 37 -1.51 3.40 0.07
CA TRP A 37 -0.12 3.85 0.15
C TRP A 37 -0.02 5.33 0.55
N SER A 38 -0.76 6.19 -0.14
CA SER A 38 -0.80 7.64 0.12
C SER A 38 -1.26 7.94 1.55
N LYS A 39 -2.23 7.17 2.06
CA LYS A 39 -2.68 7.28 3.45
C LYS A 39 -1.61 6.87 4.45
N ILE A 40 -0.97 5.71 4.25
CA ILE A 40 0.10 5.23 5.15
C ILE A 40 1.26 6.24 5.18
N PHE A 41 1.64 6.73 3.99
CA PHE A 41 2.74 7.66 3.82
C PHE A 41 2.45 9.01 4.49
N SER A 42 1.24 9.57 4.33
CA SER A 42 0.85 10.83 4.97
C SER A 42 0.70 10.74 6.49
N GLU A 43 0.26 9.60 7.03
CA GLU A 43 0.06 9.41 8.47
C GLU A 43 1.36 9.00 9.20
N ASN A 44 2.32 8.34 8.55
CA ASN A 44 3.46 7.69 9.21
C ASN A 44 4.79 7.78 8.43
N LEU A 45 5.13 8.96 7.92
CA LEU A 45 6.27 9.17 7.02
C LEU A 45 7.62 8.69 7.61
N GLU A 46 7.90 8.98 8.89
CA GLU A 46 9.15 8.59 9.55
C GLU A 46 9.19 7.11 9.99
N GLY A 47 8.02 6.46 10.12
CA GLY A 47 7.89 5.11 10.66
C GLY A 47 7.62 4.03 9.63
N THR A 48 7.50 4.39 8.34
CA THR A 48 7.10 3.44 7.29
C THR A 48 8.25 2.48 6.96
N PRO A 49 8.08 1.16 7.14
CA PRO A 49 9.14 0.20 6.86
C PRO A 49 9.51 0.15 5.36
N ARG A 50 10.80 -0.01 5.05
CA ARG A 50 11.34 -0.04 3.67
C ARG A 50 10.62 -1.03 2.73
N ILE A 51 10.15 -2.15 3.27
CA ILE A 51 9.44 -3.19 2.51
C ILE A 51 8.18 -2.68 1.80
N PHE A 52 7.56 -1.60 2.29
CA PHE A 52 6.41 -0.99 1.61
C PHE A 52 6.82 -0.28 0.32
N PHE A 53 7.94 0.45 0.34
CA PHE A 53 8.49 1.10 -0.85
C PHE A 53 8.89 0.04 -1.88
N ASP A 54 9.60 -1.00 -1.45
CA ASP A 54 9.98 -2.12 -2.32
C ASP A 54 8.74 -2.77 -2.95
N LYS A 55 7.64 -2.90 -2.19
CA LYS A 55 6.38 -3.41 -2.72
C LYS A 55 5.76 -2.49 -3.77
N MET A 56 5.69 -1.17 -3.54
CA MET A 56 5.14 -0.23 -4.52
C MET A 56 5.97 -0.21 -5.81
N ILE A 57 7.30 -0.20 -5.69
CA ILE A 57 8.22 -0.30 -6.82
C ILE A 57 7.95 -1.59 -7.62
N SER A 58 7.79 -2.73 -6.94
CA SER A 58 7.45 -4.00 -7.59
C SER A 58 6.10 -3.96 -8.30
N ILE A 59 5.08 -3.33 -7.71
CA ILE A 59 3.75 -3.19 -8.31
C ILE A 59 3.86 -2.37 -9.61
N TYR A 60 4.50 -1.20 -9.56
CA TYR A 60 4.67 -0.35 -10.73
C TYR A 60 5.50 -1.01 -11.83
N HIS A 61 6.59 -1.68 -11.48
CA HIS A 61 7.40 -2.42 -12.43
C HIS A 61 6.58 -3.50 -13.15
N SER A 62 5.80 -4.29 -12.41
CA SER A 62 4.95 -5.35 -12.99
C SER A 62 3.89 -4.83 -13.97
N LYS A 63 3.51 -3.55 -13.86
CA LYS A 63 2.55 -2.87 -14.72
C LYS A 63 3.20 -1.99 -15.78
N GLY A 64 4.53 -1.98 -15.89
CA GLY A 64 5.27 -1.13 -16.82
C GLY A 64 5.22 0.37 -16.50
N MET A 65 4.83 0.74 -15.28
CA MET A 65 4.61 2.13 -14.84
C MET A 65 5.89 2.77 -14.29
N HIS A 66 6.98 2.69 -15.06
CA HIS A 66 8.33 3.05 -14.60
C HIS A 66 8.47 4.46 -14.03
N ARG A 67 7.70 5.43 -14.55
CA ARG A 67 7.73 6.81 -14.03
C ARG A 67 7.29 6.90 -12.57
N LYS A 68 6.24 6.16 -12.18
CA LYS A 68 5.72 6.16 -10.81
C LYS A 68 6.66 5.51 -9.79
N MET A 69 7.69 4.77 -10.24
CA MET A 69 8.68 4.17 -9.33
C MET A 69 9.58 5.22 -8.65
N PHE A 70 9.62 6.44 -9.18
CA PHE A 70 10.49 7.53 -8.72
C PHE A 70 9.73 8.76 -8.19
N GLU A 71 8.40 8.69 -8.15
CA GLU A 71 7.50 9.70 -7.56
C GLU A 71 7.31 9.42 -6.07
#